data_AF-A0A920ALR8-F1
#
_entry.id   AF-A0A920ALR8-F1
#
_cell.length_a   1.000
_cell.length_b   1.000
_cell.length_c   1.000
_cell.angle_alpha   90.00
_cell.angle_beta   90.00
_cell.angle_gamma   90.00
#
_symmetry.space_group_name_H-M   'P 1'
#
loop_
_entity.id
_entity.type
_entity.pdbx_description
1 polymer ?
#
loop_
_entity_poly.entity_id
_entity_poly.type
_entity_poly.pdbx_seq_one_letter_code
_entity_poly.pdbx_strand_id
1 'polypeptide(L)' 'MLDQVLHIFNINSVFDLNLMKPNQNLTSLTSGVLEVFIVYWKEHFDWIIVQGDITASMAAAIAAFYRKQILRMWKQV' A
#
# COMPACT_ATOMS: atom_id res chain seq x y z
N MET A 1 -6.98 -11.67 11.51
CA MET A 1 -8.42 -11.40 11.28
C MET A 1 -8.69 -11.18 9.79
N LEU A 2 -7.88 -10.40 9.07
CA LEU A 2 -7.99 -10.25 7.61
C LEU A 2 -7.84 -11.59 6.87
N ASP A 3 -6.88 -12.43 7.25
CA ASP A 3 -6.62 -13.71 6.57
C ASP A 3 -7.80 -14.67 6.59
N GLN A 4 -8.59 -14.65 7.67
CA GLN A 4 -9.80 -15.44 7.79
C GLN A 4 -10.86 -14.99 6.80
N VAL A 5 -11.01 -13.67 6.61
CA VAL A 5 -11.94 -13.09 5.64
C VAL A 5 -11.49 -13.45 4.22
N LEU A 6 -10.20 -13.29 3.90
CA LEU A 6 -9.65 -13.66 2.60
C LEU A 6 -9.90 -15.14 2.27
N HIS A 7 -9.72 -16.02 3.25
CA HIS A 7 -9.99 -17.45 3.10
C HIS A 7 -11.47 -17.76 2.83
N ILE A 8 -12.40 -17.11 3.55
CA ILE A 8 -13.85 -17.28 3.34
C ILE A 8 -14.26 -16.88 1.91
N PHE A 9 -13.68 -15.80 1.38
CA PHE A 9 -13.98 -15.33 0.02
C PHE A 9 -13.09 -15.95 -1.06
N ASN A 10 -12.20 -16.90 -0.71
CA ASN A 10 -11.23 -17.52 -1.61
C ASN A 10 -10.39 -16.50 -2.40
N ILE A 11 -9.97 -15.43 -1.72
CA ILE A 11 -9.13 -14.37 -2.29
C ILE A 11 -7.68 -14.65 -1.91
N ASN A 12 -6.83 -14.87 -2.91
CA ASN A 12 -5.39 -15.02 -2.72
C ASN A 12 -4.70 -13.66 -2.95
N SER A 13 -3.98 -13.15 -1.95
CA SER A 13 -3.17 -11.94 -2.15
C SER A 13 -1.90 -12.28 -2.93
N VAL A 14 -1.58 -11.46 -3.93
CA VAL A 14 -0.31 -11.57 -4.67
C VAL A 14 0.82 -10.94 -3.86
N PHE A 15 0.50 -9.89 -3.12
CA PHE A 15 1.43 -9.16 -2.27
C PHE A 15 0.88 -9.13 -0.84
N ASP A 16 1.70 -9.59 0.11
CA ASP A 16 1.48 -9.40 1.54
C ASP A 16 2.54 -8.46 2.08
N LEU A 17 2.09 -7.35 2.66
CA LEU A 17 2.99 -6.31 3.19
C LEU A 17 3.52 -6.68 4.59
N ASN A 18 2.81 -7.56 5.32
CA ASN A 18 3.13 -7.99 6.68
C ASN A 18 3.63 -6.86 7.62
N LEU A 19 2.91 -5.72 7.61
CA LEU A 19 3.34 -4.49 8.29
C LEU A 19 2.89 -4.36 9.74
N MET A 20 1.90 -5.16 10.16
CA MET A 20 1.23 -5.02 11.45
C MET A 20 2.07 -5.61 12.58
N LYS A 21 2.30 -4.82 13.63
CA LYS A 21 3.03 -5.26 14.83
C LYS A 21 2.26 -4.96 16.11
N PRO A 22 2.42 -5.76 17.19
CA PRO A 22 1.85 -5.44 18.49
C PRO A 22 2.34 -4.09 19.02
N ASN A 23 1.46 -3.29 19.62
CA ASN A 23 1.78 -1.96 20.18
C ASN A 23 2.46 -0.99 19.21
N GLN A 24 2.22 -1.16 17.90
CA GLN A 24 2.76 -0.28 16.86
C GLN A 24 2.09 1.10 16.93
N ASN A 25 2.88 2.17 16.82
CA ASN A 25 2.36 3.53 16.74
C ASN A 25 2.00 3.91 15.29
N LEU A 26 1.11 4.89 15.12
CA LEU A 26 0.59 5.31 13.82
C LEU A 26 1.69 5.85 12.89
N THR A 27 2.68 6.55 13.43
CA THR A 27 3.81 7.08 12.66
C THR A 27 4.59 5.95 11.99
N SER A 28 4.93 4.91 12.76
CA SER A 28 5.67 3.73 12.29
C SER A 28 4.87 2.87 11.31
N LEU A 29 3.55 2.79 11.48
CA LEU A 29 2.68 2.14 10.51
C LEU A 29 2.64 2.93 9.19
N THR A 30 2.49 4.25 9.29
CA THR A 30 2.42 5.14 8.11
C THR A 30 3.72 5.07 7.31
N SER A 31 4.89 5.18 7.97
CA SER A 31 6.18 5.09 7.30
C SER A 31 6.38 3.72 6.64
N GLY A 32 6.04 2.64 7.34
CA GLY A 32 6.14 1.27 6.81
C GLY A 32 5.30 1.06 5.54
N VAL A 33 4.07 1.58 5.50
CA VAL A 33 3.23 1.49 4.29
C VAL A 33 3.86 2.25 3.12
N LEU A 34 4.36 3.47 3.35
CA LEU A 34 5.00 4.27 2.31
C LEU A 34 6.25 3.58 1.74
N GLU A 35 7.12 3.06 2.60
CA GLU A 35 8.35 2.37 2.20
C GLU A 35 8.07 1.11 1.38
N VAL A 36 7.12 0.29 1.83
CA VAL A 36 6.79 -0.95 1.15
C VAL A 36 6.19 -0.69 -0.24
N PHE A 37 5.37 0.35 -0.39
CA PHE A 37 4.81 0.70 -1.70
C PHE A 37 5.90 1.01 -2.74
N ILE A 38 7.06 1.56 -2.34
CA ILE A 38 8.19 1.84 -3.24
C ILE A 38 8.67 0.56 -3.93
N VAL A 39 8.72 -0.56 -3.20
CA VAL A 39 9.18 -1.85 -3.72
C VAL A 39 8.32 -2.31 -4.90
N TYR A 40 7.01 -2.03 -4.83
CA TYR A 40 6.04 -2.43 -5.85
C TYR A 40 5.85 -1.42 -6.97
N TRP A 41 6.56 -0.28 -6.97
CA TRP A 41 6.43 0.72 -8.03
C TRP A 41 6.94 0.27 -9.40
N LYS A 42 7.77 -0.78 -9.44
CA LYS A 42 8.22 -1.43 -10.69
C LYS A 42 7.06 -2.08 -11.45
N GLU A 43 6.01 -2.49 -10.76
CA GLU A 43 4.80 -3.02 -11.37
C GLU A 43 3.94 -1.89 -11.94
N HIS A 44 3.22 -2.18 -13.03
CA HIS A 44 2.32 -1.22 -13.66
C HIS A 44 0.89 -1.37 -13.14
N PHE A 45 0.47 -0.42 -12.30
CA PHE A 45 -0.93 -0.27 -11.90
C PHE A 45 -1.52 1.00 -12.51
N ASP A 46 -2.65 0.84 -13.22
CA ASP A 46 -3.47 1.95 -13.74
C ASP A 46 -4.35 2.56 -12.65
N TRP A 47 -4.87 1.70 -11.76
CA TRP A 47 -5.78 2.08 -10.68
C TRP A 47 -5.32 1.47 -9.37
N ILE A 48 -5.45 2.26 -8.30
CA ILE A 48 -5.26 1.80 -6.92
C ILE A 48 -6.54 2.14 -6.19
N ILE A 49 -7.20 1.12 -5.63
CA ILE A 49 -8.41 1.25 -4.84
C ILE A 49 -8.03 0.98 -3.38
N VAL A 50 -8.41 1.90 -2.50
CA VAL A 50 -8.25 1.77 -1.05
C VAL A 50 -9.63 1.80 -0.40
N GLN A 51 -9.78 1.16 0.76
CA GLN A 51 -11.09 1.01 1.42
C GLN A 51 -11.05 1.51 2.87
N GLY A 52 -12.11 2.18 3.29
CA GLY A 52 -12.30 2.65 4.67
C GLY A 52 -11.44 3.86 5.03
N ASP A 53 -11.41 4.16 6.32
CA ASP A 53 -10.84 5.37 6.94
C ASP A 53 -9.61 5.07 7.81
N ILE A 54 -8.94 3.94 7.56
CA ILE A 54 -7.77 3.51 8.34
C ILE A 54 -6.46 4.12 7.82
N THR A 55 -5.46 4.21 8.71
CA THR A 55 -4.13 4.76 8.41
C THR A 55 -3.47 4.13 7.18
N ALA A 56 -3.63 2.82 7.00
CA ALA A 56 -3.09 2.12 5.83
C ALA A 56 -3.71 2.63 4.52
N SER A 57 -5.02 2.88 4.48
CA SER A 57 -5.72 3.38 3.30
C SER A 57 -5.27 4.79 2.92
N MET A 58 -5.11 5.67 3.92
CA MET A 58 -4.54 7.00 3.71
C MET A 58 -3.11 6.94 3.20
N ALA A 59 -2.23 6.16 3.85
CA ALA A 59 -0.82 6.05 3.48
C ALA A 59 -0.63 5.45 2.08
N ALA A 60 -1.41 4.42 1.73
CA ALA A 60 -1.38 3.81 0.40
C ALA A 60 -1.80 4.81 -0.70
N ALA A 61 -2.84 5.63 -0.46
CA ALA A 61 -3.26 6.67 -1.40
C ALA A 61 -2.18 7.72 -1.62
N ILE A 62 -1.47 8.13 -0.55
CA ILE A 62 -0.33 9.05 -0.64
C ILE A 62 0.82 8.42 -1.44
N ALA A 63 1.17 7.16 -1.17
CA ALA A 63 2.22 6.45 -1.92
C ALA A 63 1.90 6.35 -3.43
N ALA A 64 0.65 6.04 -3.76
CA ALA A 64 0.16 6.00 -5.14
C ALA A 64 0.29 7.36 -5.84
N PHE A 65 -0.07 8.44 -5.13
CA PHE A 65 0.08 9.80 -5.64
C PHE A 65 1.55 10.16 -5.92
N TYR A 66 2.46 9.81 -5.00
CA TYR A 66 3.90 10.04 -5.18
C TYR A 66 4.48 9.27 -6.36
N ARG A 67 4.13 7.99 -6.54
CA ARG A 67 4.55 7.20 -7.72
C ARG A 67 4.21 7.90 -9.02
N LYS A 68 2.98 8.43 -9.13
CA LYS A 68 2.51 9.12 -10.33
C LYS A 68 3.33 10.39 -10.61
N GLN A 69 3.68 11.15 -9.58
CA GLN A 69 4.56 12.32 -9.75
C GLN A 69 5.95 11.92 -10.22
N ILE A 70 6.55 10.90 -9.59
CA ILE A 70 7.87 10.41 -9.94
C ILE A 70 7.88 9.94 -11.41
N LEU A 71 6.97 9.06 -11.81
CA LEU A 71 6.88 8.59 -13.21
C LEU A 71 6.69 9.73 -14.22
N ARG A 72 6.00 10.82 -13.84
CA ARG A 72 5.88 12.02 -14.68
C ARG A 72 7.22 12.76 -14.81
N MET A 73 7.98 12.89 -13.73
CA MET A 73 9.32 13.50 -13.77
C MET A 73 10.28 12.70 -14.66
N TRP A 74 10.27 11.36 -14.56
CA TRP A 74 11.11 10.49 -15.40
C TRP A 74 10.76 10.52 -16.90
N LYS A 75 9.52 10.90 -17.26
CA LYS A 75 9.13 11.08 -18.68
C LYS A 75 9.52 12.44 -19.25
N GLN A 76 9.98 13.38 -18.42
CA GLN A 76 10.35 14.75 -18.81
C GLN A 76 11.86 14.95 -18.95
N VAL A 77 12.66 13.92 -18.66
CA VAL A 77 14.12 13.87 -18.83
C VAL A 77 14.44 12.90 -19.96
#